data_AF-A0A8H3HQ85-F1
#
_entry.id   AF-A0A8H3HQ85-F1
#
_cell.length_a   1.000
_cell.length_b   1.000
_cell.length_c   1.000
_cell.angle_alpha   90.00
_cell.angle_beta   90.00
_cell.angle_gamma   90.00
#
_symmetry.space_group_name_H-M   'P 1'
#
loop_
_entity.id
_entity.type
_entity.pdbx_description
1 polymer ?
#
loop_
_entity_poly.entity_id
_entity_poly.type
_entity_poly.pdbx_seq_one_letter_code
_entity_poly.pdbx_strand_id
1 'polypeptide(L)'
;MVDQAMQDIKDRFDTLSEEVKRQPVYDVHEALGIILKMVDDYTKEHAHDPDTSRDAGTKRDTPGVETFFWHLWGRILTDLGRCESEHDQETSEDLRRVVTFLKGMQQLPPGRYVWTIWGEDIDARSLPLLGAGVRDANNGPFYYTGPDDEEMARPEVQNTLAGAGTDGHTDESVTVSLRRRKEWLGLQALIAKLLSEVGLKEYAIHGIWAVRDGLEDWPTEPPKIGAGRPSGVPPSGEETAGYRVLMVEGAATWLRLAAPQLYACTEIWGPNGNSEWSQDAGAPGRGGARWKGVDGMDAEKNRWALWKDVLREVVAWYDKEASEGRGKNWKVKESALKALEAMTEAEGK
;
A
#
# COMPACT_ATOMS: atom_id res chain seq x y z
N MET A 1 -3.60 -29.95 -1.73
CA MET A 1 -3.51 -30.31 -3.16
C MET A 1 -3.97 -29.06 -3.90
N VAL A 2 -3.06 -28.32 -4.53
CA VAL A 2 -3.46 -27.13 -5.30
C VAL A 2 -4.25 -27.65 -6.51
N ASP A 3 -5.46 -27.13 -6.70
CA ASP A 3 -6.30 -27.45 -7.85
C ASP A 3 -5.53 -27.16 -9.15
N GLN A 4 -5.59 -28.05 -10.13
CA GLN A 4 -4.88 -27.86 -11.39
C GLN A 4 -5.32 -26.56 -12.08
N ALA A 5 -6.62 -26.24 -12.02
CA ALA A 5 -7.17 -25.00 -12.57
C ALA A 5 -6.59 -23.75 -11.90
N MET A 6 -6.31 -23.85 -10.59
CA MET A 6 -5.66 -22.79 -9.83
C MET A 6 -4.20 -22.58 -10.27
N GLN A 7 -3.47 -23.66 -10.51
CA GLN A 7 -2.10 -23.56 -10.99
C GLN A 7 -2.07 -22.95 -12.41
N ASP A 8 -2.98 -23.39 -13.28
CA ASP A 8 -3.10 -22.88 -14.64
C ASP A 8 -3.41 -21.37 -14.67
N ILE A 9 -4.26 -20.88 -13.76
CA ILE A 9 -4.53 -19.44 -13.64
C ILE A 9 -3.27 -18.66 -13.24
N LYS A 10 -2.49 -19.19 -12.29
CA LYS A 10 -1.27 -18.55 -11.82
C LYS A 10 -0.23 -18.48 -12.93
N ASP A 11 -0.04 -19.59 -13.65
CA ASP A 11 0.90 -19.68 -14.76
C ASP A 11 0.50 -18.72 -15.91
N ARG A 12 -0.81 -18.57 -16.17
CA ARG A 12 -1.33 -17.58 -17.13
C ARG A 12 -1.06 -16.15 -16.70
N PHE A 13 -1.30 -15.80 -15.43
CA PHE A 13 -0.98 -14.46 -14.92
C PHE A 13 0.53 -14.18 -14.92
N ASP A 14 1.36 -15.18 -14.61
CA ASP A 14 2.81 -15.07 -14.69
C ASP A 14 3.27 -14.78 -16.12
N THR A 15 2.73 -15.53 -17.09
CA THR A 15 3.01 -15.33 -18.52
C THR A 15 2.59 -13.94 -18.98
N LEU A 16 1.37 -13.51 -18.65
CA LEU A 16 0.86 -12.19 -19.02
C LEU A 16 1.68 -11.05 -18.40
N SER A 17 2.04 -11.17 -17.12
CA SER A 17 2.88 -10.17 -16.43
C SER A 17 4.22 -10.01 -17.15
N GLU A 18 4.85 -11.12 -17.54
CA GLU A 18 6.13 -11.09 -18.28
C GLU A 18 5.98 -10.56 -19.72
N GLU A 19 4.89 -10.89 -20.42
CA GLU A 19 4.60 -10.35 -21.75
C GLU A 19 4.39 -8.84 -21.71
N VAL A 20 3.53 -8.36 -20.80
CA VAL A 20 3.27 -6.93 -20.60
C VAL A 20 4.58 -6.19 -20.30
N LYS A 21 5.42 -6.70 -19.40
CA LYS A 21 6.74 -6.11 -19.07
C LYS A 21 7.65 -5.99 -20.29
N ARG A 22 7.62 -6.95 -21.22
CA ARG A 22 8.47 -6.96 -22.43
C ARG A 22 7.95 -6.06 -23.55
N GLN A 23 6.69 -5.63 -23.50
CA GLN A 23 6.15 -4.75 -24.53
C GLN A 23 6.76 -3.34 -24.43
N PRO A 24 7.27 -2.77 -25.56
CA PRO A 24 7.81 -1.42 -25.60
C PRO A 24 6.72 -0.34 -25.54
N VAL A 25 5.48 -0.70 -25.87
CA VAL A 25 4.30 0.17 -25.80
C VAL A 25 3.20 -0.61 -25.10
N TYR A 26 2.68 -0.07 -24.01
CA TYR A 26 1.58 -0.67 -23.25
C TYR A 26 0.23 -0.34 -23.91
N ASP A 27 -0.47 -1.36 -24.41
CA ASP A 27 -1.85 -1.24 -24.90
C ASP A 27 -2.85 -1.73 -23.84
N VAL A 28 -3.57 -0.76 -23.26
CA VAL A 28 -4.58 -1.05 -22.23
C VAL A 28 -5.78 -1.83 -22.77
N HIS A 29 -6.18 -1.63 -24.02
CA HIS A 29 -7.33 -2.31 -24.60
C HIS A 29 -7.02 -3.78 -24.88
N GLU A 30 -5.80 -4.07 -25.34
CA GLU A 30 -5.32 -5.43 -25.50
C GLU A 30 -5.26 -6.14 -24.14
N ALA A 31 -4.62 -5.52 -23.14
CA ALA A 31 -4.52 -6.09 -21.78
C ALA A 31 -5.90 -6.36 -21.17
N LEU A 32 -6.85 -5.43 -21.28
CA LEU A 32 -8.23 -5.62 -20.83
C LEU A 32 -8.92 -6.76 -21.59
N GLY A 33 -8.75 -6.84 -22.91
CA GLY A 33 -9.32 -7.91 -23.72
C GLY A 33 -8.85 -9.29 -23.27
N ILE A 34 -7.56 -9.42 -22.95
CA ILE A 34 -6.98 -10.66 -22.42
C ILE A 34 -7.56 -11.00 -21.05
N ILE A 35 -7.57 -10.05 -20.10
CA ILE A 35 -8.10 -10.29 -18.74
C ILE A 35 -9.58 -10.65 -18.78
N LEU A 36 -10.39 -9.95 -19.57
CA LEU A 36 -11.82 -10.22 -19.72
C LEU A 36 -12.08 -11.59 -20.35
N LYS A 37 -11.23 -12.03 -21.28
CA LYS A 37 -11.29 -13.37 -21.83
C LYS A 37 -10.88 -14.42 -20.79
N MET A 38 -9.82 -14.16 -20.02
CA MET A 38 -9.35 -15.08 -18.98
C MET A 38 -10.42 -15.35 -17.92
N VAL A 39 -11.13 -14.32 -17.45
CA VAL A 39 -12.23 -14.51 -16.48
C VAL A 39 -13.41 -15.27 -17.11
N ASP A 40 -13.77 -14.99 -18.36
CA ASP A 40 -14.84 -15.72 -19.07
C ASP A 40 -14.50 -17.21 -19.27
N ASP A 41 -13.26 -17.50 -19.67
CA ASP A 41 -12.77 -18.89 -19.80
C ASP A 41 -12.76 -19.60 -18.43
N TYR A 42 -12.27 -18.94 -17.39
CA TYR A 42 -12.23 -19.50 -16.03
C TYR A 42 -13.63 -19.77 -15.47
N THR A 43 -14.58 -18.84 -15.66
CA THR A 43 -15.97 -19.05 -15.25
C THR A 43 -16.61 -20.24 -15.97
N LYS A 44 -16.30 -20.48 -17.24
CA LYS A 44 -16.81 -21.66 -17.97
C LYS A 44 -16.22 -22.96 -17.44
N GLU A 45 -14.93 -22.98 -17.13
CA GLU A 45 -14.24 -24.14 -16.56
C GLU A 45 -14.84 -24.54 -15.20
N HIS A 46 -15.23 -23.54 -14.41
CA HIS A 46 -15.81 -23.72 -13.07
C HIS A 46 -17.35 -23.72 -13.04
N ALA A 47 -18.04 -23.74 -14.20
CA ALA A 47 -19.51 -23.63 -14.26
C ALA A 47 -20.27 -24.73 -13.51
N HIS A 48 -19.62 -25.88 -13.29
CA HIS A 48 -20.17 -27.03 -12.57
C HIS A 48 -19.66 -27.17 -11.14
N ASP A 49 -18.83 -26.24 -10.69
CA ASP A 49 -18.38 -26.24 -9.32
C ASP A 49 -19.58 -26.05 -8.40
N PRO A 50 -19.61 -26.80 -7.29
CA PRO A 50 -20.64 -26.64 -6.29
C PRO A 50 -20.38 -25.31 -5.55
N ASP A 51 -20.75 -24.19 -6.16
CA ASP A 51 -20.58 -22.87 -5.57
C ASP A 51 -21.35 -22.75 -4.25
N THR A 52 -20.65 -22.20 -3.27
CA THR A 52 -21.10 -21.94 -1.91
C THR A 52 -22.04 -20.74 -1.86
N SER A 53 -23.31 -20.95 -2.18
CA SER A 53 -24.41 -20.28 -1.48
C SER A 53 -25.49 -21.32 -1.16
N ARG A 54 -25.58 -21.68 0.12
CA ARG A 54 -26.58 -22.61 0.67
C ARG A 54 -27.85 -21.90 1.17
N ASP A 55 -27.97 -20.59 0.98
CA ASP A 55 -29.16 -19.84 1.38
C ASP A 55 -30.10 -19.64 0.20
N ALA A 56 -31.32 -20.16 0.32
CA ALA A 56 -32.36 -20.10 -0.72
C ALA A 56 -32.84 -18.66 -1.05
N GLY A 57 -32.35 -17.65 -0.34
CA GLY A 57 -32.73 -16.23 -0.49
C GLY A 57 -31.70 -15.34 -1.19
N THR A 58 -30.48 -15.81 -1.46
CA THR A 58 -29.44 -14.99 -2.10
C THR A 58 -29.25 -15.38 -3.56
N LYS A 59 -28.84 -14.40 -4.40
CA LYS A 59 -28.44 -14.70 -5.78
C LYS A 59 -27.25 -15.66 -5.75
N ARG A 60 -27.24 -16.61 -6.68
CA ARG A 60 -26.10 -17.53 -6.83
C ARG A 60 -24.92 -16.75 -7.43
N ASP A 61 -23.76 -16.89 -6.80
CA ASP A 61 -22.51 -16.32 -7.29
C ASP A 61 -22.14 -16.84 -8.68
N THR A 62 -21.40 -16.03 -9.42
CA THR A 62 -20.88 -16.43 -10.73
C THR A 62 -19.64 -17.30 -10.53
N PRO A 63 -19.63 -18.56 -11.02
CA PRO A 63 -18.58 -19.50 -10.69
C PRO A 63 -17.17 -19.04 -11.04
N GLY A 64 -16.25 -19.26 -10.09
CA GLY A 64 -14.83 -18.94 -10.23
C GLY A 64 -14.47 -17.44 -10.23
N VAL A 65 -15.44 -16.52 -10.31
CA VAL A 65 -15.15 -15.08 -10.48
C VAL A 65 -14.47 -14.48 -9.25
N GLU A 66 -14.95 -14.81 -8.05
CA GLU A 66 -14.33 -14.38 -6.80
C GLU A 66 -12.85 -14.78 -6.76
N THR A 67 -12.60 -16.08 -6.97
CA THR A 67 -11.25 -16.66 -7.01
C THR A 67 -10.37 -15.97 -8.05
N PHE A 68 -10.88 -15.74 -9.26
CA PHE A 68 -10.16 -15.05 -10.32
C PHE A 68 -9.68 -13.66 -9.87
N PHE A 69 -10.58 -12.83 -9.34
CA PHE A 69 -10.25 -11.46 -8.94
C PHE A 69 -9.32 -11.41 -7.72
N TRP A 70 -9.47 -12.32 -6.76
CA TRP A 70 -8.49 -12.47 -5.67
C TRP A 70 -7.07 -12.72 -6.20
N HIS A 71 -6.92 -13.58 -7.22
CA HIS A 71 -5.62 -13.85 -7.82
C HIS A 71 -5.09 -12.71 -8.67
N LEU A 72 -5.96 -12.06 -9.45
CA LEU A 72 -5.58 -10.88 -10.23
C LEU A 72 -4.97 -9.80 -9.33
N TRP A 73 -5.67 -9.44 -8.24
CA TRP A 73 -5.18 -8.41 -7.33
C TRP A 73 -3.98 -8.87 -6.53
N GLY A 74 -4.00 -10.09 -5.99
CA GLY A 74 -2.86 -10.64 -5.27
C GLY A 74 -1.57 -10.60 -6.11
N ARG A 75 -1.67 -10.91 -7.40
CA ARG A 75 -0.53 -10.86 -8.32
C ARG A 75 -0.10 -9.42 -8.62
N ILE A 76 -1.01 -8.53 -9.02
CA ILE A 76 -0.69 -7.13 -9.32
C ILE A 76 -0.02 -6.44 -8.13
N LEU A 77 -0.60 -6.61 -6.93
CA LEU A 77 -0.10 -5.98 -5.70
C LEU A 77 1.28 -6.53 -5.30
N THR A 78 1.54 -7.82 -5.51
CA THR A 78 2.86 -8.43 -5.26
C THR A 78 3.91 -7.98 -6.29
N ASP A 79 3.55 -7.95 -7.57
CA ASP A 79 4.49 -7.64 -8.66
C ASP A 79 4.98 -6.19 -8.64
N LEU A 80 4.13 -5.23 -8.23
CA LEU A 80 4.53 -3.83 -8.08
C LEU A 80 5.71 -3.64 -7.12
N GLY A 81 5.83 -4.54 -6.15
CA GLY A 81 6.93 -4.55 -5.21
C GLY A 81 8.26 -5.07 -5.73
N ARG A 82 8.25 -5.69 -6.91
CA ARG A 82 9.45 -6.25 -7.54
C ARG A 82 10.18 -5.25 -8.44
N CYS A 83 9.72 -4.00 -8.55
CA CYS A 83 10.41 -2.95 -9.29
C CYS A 83 11.88 -2.84 -8.87
N GLU A 84 12.79 -3.06 -9.81
CA GLU A 84 14.23 -3.16 -9.54
C GLU A 84 14.83 -1.81 -9.13
N SER A 85 14.32 -0.70 -9.65
CA SER A 85 14.87 0.64 -9.41
C SER A 85 14.50 1.18 -8.03
N GLU A 86 15.51 1.48 -7.22
CA GLU A 86 15.38 2.15 -5.93
C GLU A 86 14.91 3.62 -6.03
N HIS A 87 14.77 4.15 -7.25
CA HIS A 87 14.61 5.58 -7.51
C HIS A 87 13.20 5.90 -8.00
N ASP A 88 12.47 6.64 -7.17
CA ASP A 88 11.13 7.21 -7.33
C ASP A 88 10.05 6.27 -7.90
N GLN A 89 9.34 5.62 -6.97
CA GLN A 89 8.06 4.95 -7.20
C GLN A 89 7.06 5.83 -7.97
N GLU A 90 7.19 7.17 -7.89
CA GLU A 90 6.38 8.12 -8.68
C GLU A 90 6.53 7.96 -10.19
N THR A 91 7.73 7.55 -10.64
CA THR A 91 8.07 7.39 -12.05
C THR A 91 8.00 5.94 -12.55
N SER A 92 7.70 5.01 -11.64
CA SER A 92 7.60 3.58 -11.93
C SER A 92 6.67 3.33 -13.11
N GLU A 93 7.21 2.72 -14.15
CA GLU A 93 6.45 2.37 -15.34
C GLU A 93 5.41 1.30 -15.02
N ASP A 94 5.76 0.31 -14.20
CA ASP A 94 4.84 -0.73 -13.73
C ASP A 94 3.64 -0.12 -13.00
N LEU A 95 3.90 0.85 -12.11
CA LEU A 95 2.84 1.55 -11.40
C LEU A 95 1.94 2.34 -12.36
N ARG A 96 2.51 3.04 -13.34
CA ARG A 96 1.76 3.77 -14.37
C ARG A 96 0.90 2.84 -15.21
N ARG A 97 1.42 1.67 -15.59
CA ARG A 97 0.69 0.65 -16.36
C ARG A 97 -0.49 0.12 -15.57
N VAL A 98 -0.32 -0.19 -14.28
CA VAL A 98 -1.42 -0.62 -13.40
C VAL A 98 -2.48 0.48 -13.25
N VAL A 99 -2.09 1.73 -12.99
CA VAL A 99 -3.07 2.83 -12.91
C VAL A 99 -3.83 3.01 -14.23
N THR A 100 -3.14 2.89 -15.36
CA THR A 100 -3.76 2.96 -16.70
C THR A 100 -4.74 1.80 -16.90
N PHE A 101 -4.37 0.58 -16.51
CA PHE A 101 -5.23 -0.60 -16.54
C PHE A 101 -6.53 -0.38 -15.75
N LEU A 102 -6.42 0.10 -14.50
CA LEU A 102 -7.57 0.35 -13.64
C LEU A 102 -8.51 1.42 -14.22
N LYS A 103 -7.96 2.51 -14.76
CA LYS A 103 -8.75 3.53 -15.47
C LYS A 103 -9.44 2.95 -16.70
N GLY A 104 -8.74 2.07 -17.43
CA GLY A 104 -9.31 1.35 -18.57
C GLY A 104 -10.49 0.47 -18.17
N MET A 105 -10.40 -0.25 -17.04
CA MET A 105 -11.54 -1.01 -16.50
C MET A 105 -12.74 -0.11 -16.19
N GLN A 106 -12.53 1.06 -15.57
CA GLN A 106 -13.61 2.01 -15.26
C GLN A 106 -14.31 2.60 -16.50
N GLN A 107 -13.63 2.59 -17.65
CA GLN A 107 -14.11 3.06 -18.94
C GLN A 107 -14.83 2.00 -19.78
N LEU A 108 -14.90 0.74 -19.31
CA LEU A 108 -15.65 -0.30 -20.00
C LEU A 108 -17.15 0.08 -20.13
N PRO A 109 -17.88 -0.45 -21.13
CA PRO A 109 -19.30 -0.16 -21.28
C PRO A 109 -20.10 -0.62 -20.04
N PRO A 110 -20.97 0.25 -19.47
CA PRO A 110 -21.78 -0.09 -18.29
C PRO A 110 -22.65 -1.32 -18.53
N GLY A 111 -22.72 -2.22 -17.55
CA GLY A 111 -23.59 -3.39 -17.56
C GLY A 111 -23.17 -4.50 -18.54
N ARG A 112 -22.06 -4.32 -19.26
CA ARG A 112 -21.58 -5.33 -20.23
C ARG A 112 -20.87 -6.50 -19.56
N TYR A 113 -20.15 -6.22 -18.49
CA TYR A 113 -19.36 -7.20 -17.74
C TYR A 113 -19.79 -7.11 -16.28
N VAL A 114 -20.76 -7.94 -15.92
CA VAL A 114 -21.37 -7.98 -14.58
C VAL A 114 -21.32 -9.41 -14.08
N TRP A 115 -20.86 -9.58 -12.85
CA TRP A 115 -20.79 -10.87 -12.19
C TRP A 115 -21.44 -10.77 -10.82
N THR A 116 -22.06 -11.85 -10.37
CA THR A 116 -22.56 -11.94 -8.99
C THR A 116 -21.44 -12.44 -8.09
N ILE A 117 -21.09 -11.65 -7.07
CA ILE A 117 -20.08 -11.99 -6.05
C ILE A 117 -20.69 -11.70 -4.69
N TRP A 118 -20.67 -12.68 -3.78
CA TRP A 118 -21.28 -12.59 -2.46
C TRP A 118 -22.77 -12.20 -2.49
N GLY A 119 -23.48 -12.68 -3.51
CA GLY A 119 -24.91 -12.43 -3.75
C GLY A 119 -25.23 -11.06 -4.37
N GLU A 120 -24.23 -10.23 -4.68
CA GLU A 120 -24.41 -8.91 -5.26
C GLU A 120 -23.90 -8.84 -6.70
N ASP A 121 -24.61 -8.11 -7.57
CA ASP A 121 -24.17 -7.89 -8.95
C ASP A 121 -23.12 -6.77 -8.98
N ILE A 122 -21.89 -7.12 -9.38
CA ILE A 122 -20.74 -6.22 -9.42
C ILE A 122 -20.33 -6.00 -10.88
N ASP A 123 -20.30 -4.75 -11.30
CA ASP A 123 -19.83 -4.34 -12.63
C ASP A 123 -18.30 -4.28 -12.66
N ALA A 124 -17.66 -4.72 -13.76
CA ALA A 124 -16.21 -4.64 -13.93
C ALA A 124 -15.64 -3.23 -13.68
N ARG A 125 -16.42 -2.18 -13.97
CA ARG A 125 -16.05 -0.78 -13.76
C ARG A 125 -15.89 -0.41 -12.30
N SER A 126 -16.50 -1.14 -11.36
CA SER A 126 -16.32 -0.93 -9.92
C SER A 126 -15.11 -1.69 -9.37
N LEU A 127 -14.27 -2.28 -10.23
CA LEU A 127 -13.03 -2.96 -9.86
C LEU A 127 -13.29 -4.09 -8.83
N PRO A 128 -13.98 -5.17 -9.24
CA PRO A 128 -14.46 -6.22 -8.33
C PRO A 128 -13.36 -6.73 -7.41
N LEU A 129 -13.61 -6.74 -6.09
CA LEU A 129 -12.68 -7.18 -5.04
C LEU A 129 -11.36 -6.40 -4.90
N LEU A 130 -11.14 -5.28 -5.62
CA LEU A 130 -9.91 -4.50 -5.46
C LEU A 130 -9.75 -3.97 -4.02
N GLY A 131 -10.82 -3.45 -3.43
CA GLY A 131 -10.82 -2.97 -2.05
C GLY A 131 -10.44 -4.06 -1.05
N ALA A 132 -10.98 -5.26 -1.22
CA ALA A 132 -10.66 -6.42 -0.37
C ALA A 132 -9.19 -6.85 -0.55
N GLY A 133 -8.70 -6.92 -1.78
CA GLY A 133 -7.29 -7.22 -2.10
C GLY A 133 -6.32 -6.19 -1.52
N VAL A 134 -6.63 -4.90 -1.63
CA VAL A 134 -5.80 -3.83 -1.03
C VAL A 134 -5.81 -3.94 0.49
N ARG A 135 -6.96 -4.20 1.10
CA ARG A 135 -7.06 -4.33 2.56
C ARG A 135 -6.19 -5.47 3.09
N ASP A 136 -6.19 -6.61 2.41
CA ASP A 136 -5.40 -7.79 2.78
C ASP A 136 -3.89 -7.57 2.56
N ALA A 137 -3.51 -6.90 1.46
CA ALA A 137 -2.11 -6.57 1.19
C ALA A 137 -1.53 -5.52 2.15
N ASN A 138 -2.36 -4.61 2.68
CA ASN A 138 -1.93 -3.47 3.47
C ASN A 138 -1.86 -3.75 5.00
N ASN A 139 -1.29 -4.90 5.39
CA ASN A 139 -1.13 -5.32 6.79
C ASN A 139 0.25 -4.98 7.40
N GLY A 140 1.08 -4.21 6.68
CA GLY A 140 2.43 -3.83 7.09
C GLY A 140 3.53 -4.58 6.32
N PRO A 141 4.79 -4.08 6.35
CA PRO A 141 5.86 -4.61 5.51
C PRO A 141 6.32 -6.03 5.87
N PHE A 142 6.09 -6.50 7.11
CA PHE A 142 6.61 -7.79 7.60
C PHE A 142 5.55 -8.73 8.21
N TYR A 143 4.26 -8.43 8.04
CA TYR A 143 3.17 -9.13 8.76
C TYR A 143 3.17 -10.67 8.60
N TYR A 144 3.45 -11.18 7.39
CA TYR A 144 3.45 -12.62 7.13
C TYR A 144 4.85 -13.24 7.13
N THR A 145 5.89 -12.44 6.80
CA THR A 145 7.27 -12.91 6.68
C THR A 145 8.21 -11.72 6.85
N GLY A 146 9.21 -11.85 7.70
CA GLY A 146 10.27 -10.86 7.88
C GLY A 146 11.41 -11.44 8.71
N PRO A 147 12.53 -10.72 8.81
CA PRO A 147 13.56 -11.03 9.79
C PRO A 147 12.97 -10.93 11.21
N ASP A 148 13.49 -11.70 12.16
CA ASP A 148 13.13 -11.54 13.57
C ASP A 148 13.68 -10.23 14.17
N ASP A 149 13.34 -9.94 15.42
CA ASP A 149 13.76 -8.70 16.10
C ASP A 149 15.29 -8.56 16.18
N GLU A 150 16.04 -9.65 16.34
CA GLU A 150 17.49 -9.64 16.43
C GLU A 150 18.12 -9.30 15.07
N GLU A 151 17.56 -9.85 14.00
CA GLU A 151 17.96 -9.58 12.63
C GLU A 151 17.57 -8.16 12.18
N MET A 152 16.37 -7.70 12.52
CA MET A 152 15.91 -6.33 12.26
C MET A 152 16.79 -5.28 12.93
N ALA A 153 17.40 -5.61 14.06
CA ALA A 153 18.32 -4.72 14.77
C ALA A 153 19.72 -4.64 14.13
N ARG A 154 20.08 -5.51 13.16
CA ARG A 154 21.39 -5.47 12.48
C ARG A 154 21.55 -4.17 11.66
N PRO A 155 22.71 -3.49 11.73
CA PRO A 155 22.94 -2.24 10.99
C PRO A 155 22.67 -2.33 9.48
N GLU A 156 23.09 -3.40 8.83
CA GLU A 156 22.90 -3.67 7.40
C GLU A 156 21.42 -3.85 7.02
N VAL A 157 20.63 -4.46 7.90
CA VAL A 157 19.17 -4.56 7.74
C VAL A 157 18.54 -3.19 7.92
N GLN A 158 18.91 -2.45 8.97
CA GLN A 158 18.41 -1.08 9.19
C GLN A 158 18.74 -0.13 8.03
N ASN A 159 19.96 -0.19 7.50
CA ASN A 159 20.40 0.57 6.33
C ASN A 159 19.54 0.22 5.10
N THR A 160 19.30 -1.07 4.88
CA THR A 160 18.44 -1.55 3.80
C THR A 160 17.00 -1.02 3.97
N LEU A 161 16.44 -1.14 5.17
CA LEU A 161 15.11 -0.65 5.52
C LEU A 161 14.98 0.87 5.38
N ALA A 162 16.06 1.62 5.59
CA ALA A 162 16.09 3.07 5.47
C ALA A 162 16.49 3.59 4.07
N GLY A 163 16.65 2.68 3.10
CA GLY A 163 16.92 3.02 1.70
C GLY A 163 18.36 3.43 1.40
N ALA A 164 19.31 3.08 2.26
CA ALA A 164 20.73 3.32 2.03
C ALA A 164 21.36 2.38 0.99
N GLY A 165 20.62 1.32 0.61
CA GLY A 165 21.11 0.21 -0.19
C GLY A 165 21.58 -0.95 0.70
N THR A 166 22.17 -1.98 0.09
CA THR A 166 22.64 -3.17 0.81
C THR A 166 24.11 -3.12 1.20
N ASP A 167 24.86 -2.10 0.76
CA ASP A 167 26.33 -2.00 0.94
C ASP A 167 27.10 -3.27 0.52
N GLY A 168 26.56 -4.02 -0.45
CA GLY A 168 27.16 -5.28 -0.94
C GLY A 168 26.82 -6.51 -0.09
N HIS A 169 26.03 -6.36 0.98
CA HIS A 169 25.49 -7.49 1.73
C HIS A 169 24.38 -8.18 0.94
N THR A 170 24.42 -9.51 0.93
CA THR A 170 23.47 -10.35 0.19
C THR A 170 22.95 -11.52 1.02
N ASP A 171 23.06 -11.43 2.35
CA ASP A 171 22.46 -12.44 3.22
C ASP A 171 20.92 -12.38 3.14
N GLU A 172 20.29 -13.45 3.61
CA GLU A 172 18.85 -13.65 3.47
C GLU A 172 18.06 -12.51 4.11
N SER A 173 18.42 -12.07 5.33
CA SER A 173 17.74 -11.00 6.05
C SER A 173 17.80 -9.67 5.29
N VAL A 174 18.96 -9.31 4.75
CA VAL A 174 19.13 -8.10 3.91
C VAL A 174 18.31 -8.21 2.62
N THR A 175 18.36 -9.36 1.95
CA THR A 175 17.63 -9.59 0.69
C THR A 175 16.12 -9.53 0.90
N VAL A 176 15.61 -10.17 1.95
CA VAL A 176 14.19 -10.15 2.33
C VAL A 176 13.77 -8.73 2.70
N SER A 177 14.59 -8.00 3.48
CA SER A 177 14.29 -6.63 3.89
C SER A 177 14.23 -5.67 2.72
N LEU A 178 15.17 -5.78 1.77
CA LEU A 178 15.17 -4.96 0.55
C LEU A 178 13.91 -5.20 -0.27
N ARG A 179 13.57 -6.47 -0.49
CA ARG A 179 12.36 -6.87 -1.23
C ARG A 179 11.11 -6.32 -0.55
N ARG A 180 10.96 -6.53 0.76
CA ARG A 180 9.78 -6.11 1.53
C ARG A 180 9.65 -4.59 1.59
N ARG A 181 10.77 -3.85 1.69
CA ARG A 181 10.78 -2.39 1.54
C ARG A 181 10.22 -1.95 0.19
N LYS A 182 10.70 -2.55 -0.90
CA LYS A 182 10.23 -2.22 -2.27
C LYS A 182 8.74 -2.54 -2.45
N GLU A 183 8.31 -3.71 -1.98
CA GLU A 183 6.90 -4.13 -1.95
C GLU A 183 6.02 -3.17 -1.17
N TRP A 184 6.43 -2.81 0.04
CA TRP A 184 5.66 -1.89 0.86
C TRP A 184 5.53 -0.50 0.24
N LEU A 185 6.63 0.11 -0.20
CA LEU A 185 6.61 1.46 -0.77
C LEU A 185 5.89 1.50 -2.12
N GLY A 186 6.03 0.46 -2.95
CA GLY A 186 5.27 0.32 -4.19
C GLY A 186 3.77 0.19 -3.94
N LEU A 187 3.37 -0.60 -2.94
CA LEU A 187 1.98 -0.71 -2.50
C LEU A 187 1.44 0.63 -2.01
N GLN A 188 2.15 1.34 -1.12
CA GLN A 188 1.72 2.67 -0.66
C GLN A 188 1.54 3.65 -1.82
N ALA A 189 2.47 3.65 -2.79
CA ALA A 189 2.38 4.49 -3.96
C ALA A 189 1.15 4.17 -4.85
N LEU A 190 0.85 2.87 -5.05
CA LEU A 190 -0.36 2.46 -5.76
C LEU A 190 -1.61 2.94 -5.06
N ILE A 191 -1.75 2.66 -3.77
CA ILE A 191 -2.98 2.99 -3.05
C ILE A 191 -3.16 4.52 -3.02
N ALA A 192 -2.09 5.29 -2.86
CA ALA A 192 -2.14 6.75 -2.98
C ALA A 192 -2.64 7.21 -4.36
N LYS A 193 -2.21 6.55 -5.46
CA LYS A 193 -2.68 6.84 -6.82
C LYS A 193 -4.09 6.34 -7.10
N LEU A 194 -4.60 5.33 -6.39
CA LEU A 194 -6.03 4.97 -6.44
C LEU A 194 -6.88 6.17 -6.02
N LEU A 195 -6.46 6.87 -4.97
CA LEU A 195 -7.11 8.10 -4.52
C LEU A 195 -6.86 9.26 -5.50
N SER A 196 -5.61 9.56 -5.84
CA SER A 196 -5.28 10.81 -6.52
C SER A 196 -5.46 10.80 -8.03
N GLU A 197 -5.27 9.66 -8.67
CA GLU A 197 -5.32 9.53 -10.13
C GLU A 197 -6.54 8.76 -10.63
N VAL A 198 -6.95 7.70 -9.93
CA VAL A 198 -8.14 6.89 -10.29
C VAL A 198 -9.42 7.50 -9.71
N GLY A 199 -9.31 8.30 -8.64
CA GLY A 199 -10.42 9.05 -8.06
C GLY A 199 -11.28 8.25 -7.09
N LEU A 200 -10.76 7.15 -6.54
CA LEU A 200 -11.44 6.30 -5.57
C LEU A 200 -11.32 6.92 -4.17
N LYS A 201 -12.31 7.73 -3.80
CA LYS A 201 -12.30 8.56 -2.58
C LYS A 201 -12.29 7.74 -1.29
N GLU A 202 -12.89 6.55 -1.33
CA GLU A 202 -12.92 5.60 -0.22
C GLU A 202 -11.52 5.20 0.27
N TYR A 203 -10.47 5.38 -0.55
CA TYR A 203 -9.09 5.11 -0.16
C TYR A 203 -8.43 6.22 0.68
N ALA A 204 -9.10 7.35 0.92
CA ALA A 204 -8.60 8.39 1.82
C ALA A 204 -8.27 7.84 3.23
N ILE A 205 -9.04 6.85 3.70
CA ILE A 205 -8.80 6.20 5.00
C ILE A 205 -7.45 5.47 5.05
N HIS A 206 -6.98 4.91 3.94
CA HIS A 206 -5.68 4.25 3.87
C HIS A 206 -4.54 5.27 3.99
N GLY A 207 -4.73 6.48 3.46
CA GLY A 207 -3.79 7.59 3.66
C GLY A 207 -3.69 7.99 5.13
N ILE A 208 -4.83 8.05 5.84
CA ILE A 208 -4.82 8.26 7.30
C ILE A 208 -4.05 7.15 8.02
N TRP A 209 -4.25 5.88 7.67
CA TRP A 209 -3.53 4.78 8.30
C TRP A 209 -2.02 4.87 8.06
N ALA A 210 -1.59 5.10 6.83
CA ALA A 210 -0.17 5.22 6.51
C ALA A 210 0.49 6.41 7.23
N VAL A 211 -0.19 7.57 7.25
CA VAL A 211 0.34 8.77 7.91
C VAL A 211 0.28 8.66 9.44
N ARG A 212 -0.73 7.95 9.98
CA ARG A 212 -0.78 7.60 11.41
C ARG A 212 0.46 6.80 11.80
N ASP A 213 0.69 5.68 11.13
CA ASP A 213 1.72 4.72 11.53
C ASP A 213 3.14 5.32 11.35
N GLY A 214 3.32 6.23 10.38
CA GLY A 214 4.59 6.92 10.15
C GLY A 214 4.82 8.18 11.01
N LEU A 215 3.79 9.00 11.25
CA LEU A 215 3.94 10.32 11.87
C LEU A 215 3.25 10.44 13.22
N GLU A 216 2.01 9.98 13.38
CA GLU A 216 1.30 10.10 14.65
C GLU A 216 1.81 9.13 15.71
N ASP A 217 2.34 7.98 15.26
CA ASP A 217 3.02 6.98 16.08
C ASP A 217 4.55 7.15 16.06
N TRP A 218 5.07 8.23 15.48
CA TRP A 218 6.48 8.59 15.65
C TRP A 218 6.76 8.85 17.14
N PRO A 219 7.77 8.21 17.75
CA PRO A 219 7.97 8.29 19.19
C PRO A 219 8.42 9.70 19.62
N THR A 220 8.01 10.13 20.82
CA THR A 220 8.44 11.42 21.40
C THR A 220 9.94 11.47 21.63
N GLU A 221 10.55 10.33 21.93
CA GLU A 221 11.99 10.13 21.92
C GLU A 221 12.38 9.41 20.62
N PRO A 222 12.96 10.11 19.63
CA PRO A 222 13.32 9.50 18.35
C PRO A 222 14.29 8.32 18.52
N PRO A 223 14.17 7.28 17.69
CA PRO A 223 15.05 6.12 17.77
C PRO A 223 16.51 6.51 17.47
N LYS A 224 17.45 5.86 18.15
CA LYS A 224 18.88 6.07 17.89
C LYS A 224 19.34 5.13 16.78
N ILE A 225 20.17 5.65 15.87
CA ILE A 225 20.81 4.80 14.87
C ILE A 225 21.97 4.05 15.56
N GLY A 226 21.87 2.73 15.64
CA GLY A 226 22.93 1.91 16.24
C GLY A 226 24.13 1.80 15.31
N ALA A 227 25.34 1.99 15.84
CA ALA A 227 26.59 1.77 15.09
C ALA A 227 27.07 0.30 15.11
N GLY A 228 26.37 -0.56 15.85
CA GLY A 228 26.70 -1.98 16.00
C GLY A 228 25.52 -2.75 16.59
N ARG A 229 25.63 -4.08 16.64
CA ARG A 229 24.60 -4.95 17.20
C ARG A 229 24.38 -4.59 18.69
N PRO A 230 23.13 -4.40 19.14
CA PRO A 230 22.87 -4.06 20.54
C PRO A 230 23.46 -5.14 21.45
N SER A 231 24.25 -4.73 22.46
CA SER A 231 24.69 -5.62 23.54
C SER A 231 23.56 -5.73 24.56
N GLY A 232 22.61 -6.65 24.35
CA GLY A 232 21.44 -6.82 25.23
C GLY A 232 20.26 -7.48 24.52
N VAL A 233 19.09 -7.40 25.14
CA VAL A 233 17.83 -7.79 24.48
C VAL A 233 17.60 -6.84 23.30
N PRO A 234 17.41 -7.35 22.07
CA PRO A 234 17.14 -6.50 20.92
C PRO A 234 15.82 -5.73 21.14
N PRO A 235 15.72 -4.47 20.67
CA PRO A 235 14.42 -3.80 20.62
C PRO A 235 13.47 -4.59 19.73
N SER A 236 12.16 -4.38 19.90
CA SER A 236 11.20 -4.90 18.90
C SER A 236 11.57 -4.37 17.51
N GLY A 237 11.44 -5.19 16.47
CA GLY A 237 11.77 -4.81 15.10
C GLY A 237 11.07 -3.52 14.66
N GLU A 238 9.84 -3.31 15.13
CA GLU A 238 9.04 -2.10 14.87
C GLU A 238 9.57 -0.84 15.56
N GLU A 239 10.39 -0.98 16.60
CA GLU A 239 11.00 0.13 17.34
C GLU A 239 12.39 0.51 16.79
N THR A 240 12.93 -0.27 15.85
CA THR A 240 14.22 0.04 15.22
C THR A 240 14.16 1.31 14.39
N ALA A 241 15.28 2.05 14.31
CA ALA A 241 15.35 3.28 13.53
C ALA A 241 15.06 3.04 12.04
N GLY A 242 15.59 1.95 11.47
CA GLY A 242 15.34 1.56 10.08
C GLY A 242 13.86 1.32 9.77
N TYR A 243 13.15 0.59 10.64
CA TYR A 243 11.71 0.36 10.48
C TYR A 243 10.89 1.65 10.59
N ARG A 244 11.18 2.49 11.60
CA ARG A 244 10.47 3.76 11.79
C ARG A 244 10.67 4.70 10.60
N VAL A 245 11.89 4.73 10.03
CA VAL A 245 12.15 5.46 8.79
C VAL A 245 11.32 4.93 7.63
N LEU A 246 11.23 3.60 7.43
CA LEU A 246 10.39 3.01 6.39
C LEU A 246 8.92 3.44 6.52
N MET A 247 8.39 3.51 7.74
CA MET A 247 7.02 3.98 7.99
C MET A 247 6.85 5.47 7.67
N VAL A 248 7.81 6.33 8.03
CA VAL A 248 7.81 7.73 7.62
C VAL A 248 7.85 7.87 6.10
N GLU A 249 8.62 7.04 5.40
CA GLU A 249 8.68 7.06 3.94
C GLU A 249 7.36 6.60 3.29
N GLY A 250 6.66 5.63 3.89
CA GLY A 250 5.30 5.26 3.51
C GLY A 250 4.33 6.43 3.65
N ALA A 251 4.34 7.12 4.79
CA ALA A 251 3.55 8.33 5.02
C ALA A 251 3.89 9.45 4.04
N ALA A 252 5.18 9.70 3.83
CA ALA A 252 5.67 10.71 2.89
C ALA A 252 5.24 10.40 1.44
N THR A 253 5.19 9.13 1.05
CA THR A 253 4.71 8.69 -0.27
C THR A 253 3.26 9.11 -0.48
N TRP A 254 2.39 8.88 0.51
CA TRP A 254 0.99 9.35 0.47
C TRP A 254 0.87 10.86 0.37
N LEU A 255 1.61 11.58 1.21
CA LEU A 255 1.59 13.04 1.22
C LEU A 255 2.14 13.63 -0.08
N ARG A 256 3.10 13.01 -0.73
CA ARG A 256 3.58 13.44 -2.05
C ARG A 256 2.53 13.21 -3.14
N LEU A 257 1.96 12.01 -3.18
CA LEU A 257 1.13 11.56 -4.30
C LEU A 257 -0.34 11.95 -4.20
N ALA A 258 -0.84 12.19 -2.99
CA ALA A 258 -2.26 12.42 -2.74
C ALA A 258 -2.55 13.58 -1.77
N ALA A 259 -1.57 14.46 -1.50
CA ALA A 259 -1.76 15.62 -0.63
C ALA A 259 -3.01 16.45 -0.96
N PRO A 260 -3.33 16.80 -2.23
CA PRO A 260 -4.53 17.59 -2.52
C PRO A 260 -5.82 16.91 -2.07
N GLN A 261 -5.95 15.59 -2.31
CA GLN A 261 -7.13 14.82 -1.94
C GLN A 261 -7.23 14.65 -0.42
N LEU A 262 -6.10 14.38 0.26
CA LEU A 262 -6.06 14.27 1.72
C LEU A 262 -6.35 15.62 2.39
N TYR A 263 -5.80 16.71 1.87
CA TYR A 263 -6.05 18.06 2.39
C TYR A 263 -7.52 18.46 2.22
N ALA A 264 -8.13 18.15 1.08
CA ALA A 264 -9.55 18.42 0.84
C ALA A 264 -10.49 17.50 1.63
N CYS A 265 -10.01 16.35 2.13
CA CYS A 265 -10.83 15.42 2.88
C CYS A 265 -11.29 16.04 4.21
N THR A 266 -12.55 15.77 4.56
CA THR A 266 -13.22 16.19 5.80
C THR A 266 -14.06 15.05 6.40
N GLU A 267 -13.84 13.82 5.92
CA GLU A 267 -14.60 12.65 6.38
C GLU A 267 -14.14 12.23 7.78
N ILE A 268 -15.11 11.81 8.59
CA ILE A 268 -14.94 11.32 9.96
C ILE A 268 -15.38 9.86 10.00
N TRP A 269 -14.43 8.98 10.33
CA TRP A 269 -14.59 7.53 10.41
C TRP A 269 -14.42 7.03 11.85
N GLY A 270 -15.22 7.54 12.77
CA GLY A 270 -15.24 7.10 14.17
C GLY A 270 -16.08 7.99 15.07
N PRO A 271 -16.27 7.58 16.34
CA PRO A 271 -17.14 8.28 17.29
C PRO A 271 -16.61 9.67 17.69
N ASN A 272 -15.30 9.92 17.63
CA ASN A 272 -14.76 11.25 17.92
C ASN A 272 -15.00 12.17 16.71
N GLY A 273 -15.87 13.16 16.86
CA GLY A 273 -16.24 14.09 15.79
C GLY A 273 -17.48 13.70 15.00
N ASN A 274 -18.07 12.52 15.26
CA ASN A 274 -19.35 12.10 14.67
C ASN A 274 -20.22 11.41 15.73
N SER A 275 -21.21 12.14 16.27
CA SER A 275 -22.13 11.62 17.30
C SER A 275 -23.09 10.54 16.82
N GLU A 276 -23.26 10.39 15.50
CA GLU A 276 -24.13 9.39 14.88
C GLU A 276 -23.39 8.10 14.54
N TRP A 277 -22.10 8.00 14.87
CA TRP A 277 -21.28 6.84 14.56
C TRP A 277 -21.78 5.58 15.28
N SER A 278 -21.94 4.49 14.53
CA SER A 278 -22.38 3.20 15.07
C SER A 278 -21.34 2.63 16.04
N GLN A 279 -21.78 2.17 17.21
CA GLN A 279 -20.90 1.58 18.23
C GLN A 279 -20.19 0.32 17.74
N ASP A 280 -20.80 -0.42 16.82
CA ASP A 280 -20.27 -1.69 16.30
C ASP A 280 -19.34 -1.51 15.07
N ALA A 281 -19.19 -0.28 14.56
CA ALA A 281 -18.42 0.01 13.35
C ALA A 281 -16.90 0.23 13.59
N GLY A 282 -16.44 0.10 14.84
CA GLY A 282 -15.05 0.42 15.22
C GLY A 282 -14.73 1.92 15.07
N ALA A 283 -13.45 2.27 14.95
CA ALA A 283 -13.01 3.65 14.69
C ALA A 283 -11.86 3.67 13.67
N PRO A 284 -12.14 3.39 12.37
CA PRO A 284 -11.10 3.31 11.35
C PRO A 284 -10.24 4.56 11.26
N GLY A 285 -10.82 5.75 11.42
CA GLY A 285 -10.11 7.03 11.28
C GLY A 285 -9.37 7.46 12.54
N ARG A 286 -9.37 6.65 13.61
CA ARG A 286 -8.64 6.94 14.85
C ARG A 286 -7.18 7.25 14.54
N GLY A 287 -6.63 8.23 15.24
CA GLY A 287 -5.21 8.54 15.15
C GLY A 287 -4.32 7.75 16.09
N GLY A 288 -3.04 8.05 15.96
CA GLY A 288 -1.95 7.42 16.69
C GLY A 288 -1.72 8.07 18.05
N ALA A 289 -0.57 7.77 18.65
CA ALA A 289 -0.21 8.22 19.98
C ALA A 289 -0.28 9.75 20.13
N ARG A 290 0.12 10.51 19.10
CA ARG A 290 0.17 11.98 19.11
C ARG A 290 -1.13 12.68 18.72
N TRP A 291 -2.07 11.99 18.06
CA TRP A 291 -3.35 12.58 17.67
C TRP A 291 -4.43 12.33 18.71
N LYS A 292 -5.20 13.38 19.05
CA LYS A 292 -6.29 13.34 20.05
C LYS A 292 -7.56 14.05 19.58
N GLY A 293 -7.61 14.45 18.30
CA GLY A 293 -8.79 15.10 17.73
C GLY A 293 -9.80 14.09 17.20
N VAL A 294 -10.49 14.45 16.12
CA VAL A 294 -11.53 13.62 15.50
C VAL A 294 -10.97 12.36 14.84
N ASP A 295 -11.79 11.31 14.71
CA ASP A 295 -11.42 10.06 14.06
C ASP A 295 -11.48 10.19 12.53
N GLY A 296 -10.71 11.10 11.96
CA GLY A 296 -10.72 11.42 10.53
C GLY A 296 -9.89 12.65 10.19
N MET A 297 -10.30 13.39 9.17
CA MET A 297 -9.69 14.68 8.84
C MET A 297 -10.52 15.83 9.43
N ASP A 298 -9.93 16.60 10.34
CA ASP A 298 -10.61 17.75 10.93
C ASP A 298 -10.70 18.93 9.94
N ALA A 299 -11.80 19.69 10.03
CA ALA A 299 -12.05 20.84 9.16
C ALA A 299 -11.02 21.96 9.40
N GLU A 300 -10.54 22.08 10.64
CA GLU A 300 -9.55 23.04 11.08
C GLU A 300 -8.11 22.68 10.69
N LYS A 301 -7.89 21.51 10.08
CA LYS A 301 -6.59 21.02 9.59
C LYS A 301 -5.51 20.92 10.68
N ASN A 302 -5.89 20.71 11.94
CA ASN A 302 -4.97 20.45 13.04
C ASN A 302 -4.21 19.14 12.85
N ARG A 303 -4.86 18.09 12.31
CA ARG A 303 -4.19 16.81 12.03
C ARG A 303 -3.12 16.97 10.96
N TRP A 304 -3.44 17.74 9.94
CA TRP A 304 -2.51 18.11 8.87
C TRP A 304 -1.31 18.93 9.40
N ALA A 305 -1.56 19.91 10.28
CA ALA A 305 -0.50 20.67 10.93
C ALA A 305 0.42 19.78 11.79
N LEU A 306 -0.16 18.86 12.58
CA LEU A 306 0.60 17.86 13.34
C LEU A 306 1.52 17.05 12.43
N TRP A 307 1.04 16.57 11.28
CA TRP A 307 1.86 15.83 10.32
C TRP A 307 3.05 16.66 9.81
N LYS A 308 2.84 17.94 9.47
CA LYS A 308 3.95 18.84 9.07
C LYS A 308 4.99 19.01 10.18
N ASP A 309 4.53 19.16 11.42
CA ASP A 309 5.43 19.34 12.56
C ASP A 309 6.27 18.08 12.81
N VAL A 310 5.66 16.89 12.76
CA VAL A 310 6.41 15.63 12.90
C VAL A 310 7.40 15.44 11.75
N LEU A 311 7.05 15.77 10.50
CA LEU A 311 8.01 15.70 9.39
C LEU A 311 9.23 16.61 9.62
N ARG A 312 9.02 17.81 10.16
CA ARG A 312 10.13 18.71 10.53
C ARG A 312 10.97 18.14 11.67
N GLU A 313 10.36 17.52 12.67
CA GLU A 313 11.06 16.79 13.74
C GLU A 313 11.94 15.67 13.16
N VAL A 314 11.41 14.88 12.23
CA VAL A 314 12.16 13.80 11.57
C VAL A 314 13.36 14.35 10.80
N VAL A 315 13.19 15.45 10.05
CA VAL A 315 14.30 16.11 9.35
C VAL A 315 15.38 16.56 10.34
N ALA A 316 15.00 17.21 11.43
CA ALA A 316 15.93 17.69 12.45
C ALA A 316 16.65 16.54 13.17
N TRP A 317 15.93 15.45 13.47
CA TRP A 317 16.50 14.23 14.02
C TRP A 317 17.56 13.64 13.09
N TYR A 318 17.24 13.45 11.80
CA TYR A 318 18.17 12.89 10.85
C TYR A 318 19.42 13.77 10.67
N ASP A 319 19.26 15.10 10.62
CA ASP A 319 20.40 16.01 10.51
C ASP A 319 21.35 15.89 11.71
N LYS A 320 20.81 15.71 12.92
CA LYS A 320 21.61 15.43 14.11
C LYS A 320 22.36 14.09 13.97
N GLU A 321 21.67 13.00 13.65
CA GLU A 321 22.29 11.68 13.49
C GLU A 321 23.38 11.68 12.41
N ALA A 322 23.13 12.35 11.27
CA ALA A 322 24.07 12.49 10.17
C ALA A 322 25.31 13.32 10.56
N SER A 323 25.14 14.37 11.36
CA SER A 323 26.26 15.18 11.89
C SER A 323 27.19 14.36 12.81
N GLU A 324 26.63 13.34 13.46
CA GLU A 324 27.36 12.37 14.28
C GLU A 324 27.88 11.16 13.47
N GLY A 325 27.78 11.22 12.13
CA GLY A 325 28.30 10.21 11.20
C GLY A 325 27.42 8.96 11.05
N ARG A 326 26.16 8.99 11.48
CA ARG A 326 25.23 7.86 11.41
C ARG A 326 24.20 8.02 10.30
N GLY A 327 23.56 6.92 9.91
CA GLY A 327 22.46 6.95 8.94
C GLY A 327 22.87 7.39 7.53
N LYS A 328 24.13 7.16 7.13
CA LYS A 328 24.64 7.59 5.83
C LYS A 328 23.74 7.08 4.70
N ASN A 329 23.36 7.99 3.78
CA ASN A 329 22.52 7.73 2.62
C ASN A 329 21.07 7.30 2.91
N TRP A 330 20.58 7.39 4.17
CA TRP A 330 19.19 7.10 4.46
C TRP A 330 18.27 8.11 3.76
N LYS A 331 17.12 7.63 3.27
CA LYS A 331 16.22 8.40 2.39
C LYS A 331 15.20 9.26 3.14
N VAL A 332 15.10 9.10 4.46
CA VAL A 332 14.06 9.72 5.30
C VAL A 332 13.97 11.24 5.12
N LYS A 333 15.10 11.96 5.09
CA LYS A 333 15.10 13.42 4.98
C LYS A 333 14.62 13.88 3.62
N GLU A 334 15.08 13.24 2.55
CA GLU A 334 14.63 13.56 1.19
C GLU A 334 13.11 13.36 1.07
N SER A 335 12.61 12.21 1.52
CA SER A 335 11.19 11.87 1.50
C SER A 335 10.35 12.85 2.33
N ALA A 336 10.82 13.21 3.54
CA ALA A 336 10.11 14.16 4.40
C ALA A 336 10.06 15.58 3.82
N LEU A 337 11.15 16.04 3.20
CA LEU A 337 11.19 17.36 2.55
C LEU A 337 10.25 17.43 1.34
N LYS A 338 10.25 16.41 0.48
CA LYS A 338 9.32 16.32 -0.66
C LYS A 338 7.86 16.27 -0.18
N ALA A 339 7.56 15.57 0.91
CA ALA A 339 6.23 15.56 1.51
C ALA A 339 5.83 16.96 2.03
N LEU A 340 6.71 17.66 2.74
CA LEU A 340 6.46 19.03 3.22
C LEU A 340 6.18 20.01 2.08
N GLU A 341 6.90 19.89 0.97
CA GLU A 341 6.68 20.67 -0.25
C GLU A 341 5.29 20.39 -0.82
N ALA A 342 4.96 19.12 -1.09
CA ALA A 342 3.65 18.71 -1.61
C ALA A 342 2.49 19.15 -0.69
N MET A 343 2.68 19.07 0.63
CA MET A 343 1.69 19.54 1.59
C MET A 343 1.48 21.05 1.52
N THR A 344 2.55 21.82 1.34
CA THR A 344 2.47 23.28 1.19
C THR A 344 1.80 23.67 -0.13
N GLU A 345 2.06 22.94 -1.21
CA GLU A 345 1.36 23.14 -2.48
C GLU A 345 -0.14 22.83 -2.40
N ALA A 346 -0.53 21.80 -1.64
CA ALA A 346 -1.93 21.44 -1.46
C ALA A 346 -2.72 22.46 -0.63
N GLU A 347 -2.07 23.19 0.28
CA GLU A 347 -2.69 24.31 1.02
C GLU A 347 -2.96 25.54 0.14
N GLY A 348 -2.20 25.70 -0.95
CA GLY A 348 -2.31 26.84 -1.87
C GLY A 348 -3.30 26.65 -3.02
N LYS A 349 -3.96 25.50 -3.11
CA LYS A 349 -4.95 25.14 -4.12
C LYS A 349 -6.35 25.12 -3.51
#